data_AF-A0A5N3V2V7-F1
#
_entry.id   AF-A0A5N3V2V7-F1
#
_cell.length_a   1.000
_cell.length_b   1.000
_cell.length_c   1.000
_cell.angle_alpha   90.00
_cell.angle_beta   90.00
_cell.angle_gamma   90.00
#
_symmetry.space_group_name_H-M   'P 1'
#
loop_
_entity.id
_entity.type
_entity.pdbx_description
1 polymer ?
#
loop_
_entity_poly.entity_id
_entity_poly.type
_entity_poly.pdbx_seq_one_letter_code
_entity_poly.pdbx_strand_id
1 'polypeptide(L)'
;LPADSSIVTNRARMKCQSPRLTVEDLVPTEYITRYIASLKQRYTHSKGRRRCGISALVVGFDFDGTPGLYQTDLSDTYHAWKAKAIGRIAKSVHEFLEKNYTEEAIEKILKKKENEKKKQKKAS
;
A
#
# COMPACT_ATOMS: atom_id res chain seq x y z
N LEU A 1 -1.15 17.32 5.04
CA LEU A 1 -2.00 16.84 6.16
C LEU A 1 -1.34 15.66 6.87
N PRO A 2 -0.20 15.87 7.56
CA PRO A 2 0.53 14.79 8.24
C PRO A 2 -0.22 14.18 9.43
N ALA A 3 -1.16 14.92 10.03
CA ALA A 3 -1.99 14.43 11.13
C ALA A 3 -2.94 13.30 10.69
N ASP A 4 -3.66 13.49 9.57
CA ASP A 4 -4.59 12.49 9.03
C ASP A 4 -3.88 11.18 8.67
N SER A 5 -2.68 11.27 8.05
CA SER A 5 -1.88 10.09 7.69
C SER A 5 -1.36 9.33 8.90
N SER A 6 -0.96 10.05 9.95
CA SER A 6 -0.47 9.43 11.20
C SER A 6 -1.58 8.65 11.91
N ILE A 7 -2.80 9.19 11.95
CA ILE A 7 -3.96 8.52 12.54
C ILE A 7 -4.29 7.22 11.78
N VAL A 8 -4.34 7.28 10.45
CA VAL A 8 -4.63 6.10 9.62
C VAL A 8 -3.52 5.05 9.77
N THR A 9 -2.26 5.47 9.78
CA THR A 9 -1.11 4.56 9.95
C THR A 9 -1.14 3.87 11.31
N ASN A 10 -1.37 4.62 12.39
CA ASN A 10 -1.41 4.05 13.74
C ASN A 10 -2.56 3.05 13.90
N ARG A 11 -3.74 3.35 13.34
CA ARG A 11 -4.87 2.40 13.36
C ARG A 11 -4.63 1.16 12.51
N ALA A 12 -4.04 1.32 11.33
CA ALA A 12 -3.65 0.19 10.49
C ALA A 12 -2.66 -0.72 11.23
N ARG A 13 -1.64 -0.15 11.89
CA ARG A 13 -0.66 -0.90 12.69
C ARG A 13 -1.31 -1.71 13.82
N MET A 14 -2.18 -1.09 14.61
CA MET A 14 -2.90 -1.81 15.67
C MET A 14 -3.76 -2.94 15.09
N LYS A 15 -4.39 -2.72 13.92
CA LYS A 15 -5.19 -3.74 13.27
C LYS A 15 -4.37 -4.90 12.71
N CYS A 16 -3.14 -4.66 12.24
CA CYS A 16 -2.22 -5.72 11.84
C CYS A 16 -1.70 -6.53 13.04
N GLN A 17 -1.51 -5.88 14.20
CA GLN A 17 -0.97 -6.54 15.39
C GLN A 17 -2.00 -7.41 16.12
N SER A 18 -3.27 -7.01 16.13
CA SER A 18 -4.30 -7.73 16.88
C SER A 18 -4.50 -9.19 16.43
N PRO A 19 -4.72 -9.50 15.14
CA PRO A 19 -4.89 -10.88 14.67
C PRO A 19 -3.69 -11.78 14.95
N ARG A 20 -2.48 -11.22 14.82
CA ARG A 20 -1.23 -11.90 15.15
C ARG A 20 -1.15 -12.34 16.62
N LEU A 21 -1.79 -11.62 17.53
CA LEU A 21 -1.79 -11.95 18.97
C LEU A 21 -2.92 -12.92 19.36
N THR A 22 -4.02 -12.96 18.59
CA THR A 22 -5.20 -13.76 18.94
C THR A 22 -5.31 -15.08 18.20
N VAL A 23 -4.93 -15.09 16.91
CA VAL A 23 -5.12 -16.24 16.01
C VAL A 23 -3.77 -16.69 15.43
N GLU A 24 -2.66 -16.03 15.79
CA GLU A 24 -1.30 -16.25 15.24
C GLU A 24 -1.17 -16.09 13.71
N ASP A 25 -2.25 -15.70 13.04
CA ASP A 25 -2.30 -15.49 11.60
C ASP A 25 -1.89 -14.07 11.19
N LEU A 26 -1.20 -13.98 10.05
CA LEU A 26 -0.96 -12.71 9.36
C LEU A 26 -2.27 -12.15 8.78
N VAL A 27 -2.30 -10.85 8.57
CA VAL A 27 -3.48 -10.20 8.00
C VAL A 27 -3.28 -10.02 6.50
N PRO A 28 -4.19 -10.53 5.66
CA PRO A 28 -4.12 -10.30 4.22
C PRO A 28 -4.09 -8.81 3.90
N THR A 29 -3.31 -8.44 2.89
CA THR A 29 -3.12 -7.03 2.50
C THR A 29 -4.45 -6.40 2.09
N GLU A 30 -5.33 -7.17 1.42
CA GLU A 30 -6.68 -6.73 1.06
C GLU A 30 -7.52 -6.39 2.30
N TYR A 31 -7.46 -7.21 3.35
CA TYR A 31 -8.25 -7.02 4.55
C TYR A 31 -7.90 -5.68 5.23
N ILE A 32 -6.60 -5.37 5.34
CA ILE A 32 -6.14 -4.09 5.92
C ILE A 32 -6.57 -2.91 5.03
N THR A 33 -6.48 -3.07 3.72
CA THR A 33 -6.91 -2.05 2.76
C THR A 33 -8.40 -1.71 2.94
N ARG A 34 -9.25 -2.73 3.02
CA ARG A 34 -10.69 -2.57 3.27
C ARG A 34 -10.96 -1.91 4.62
N TYR A 35 -10.23 -2.31 5.67
CA TYR A 35 -10.35 -1.66 6.98
C TYR A 35 -10.02 -0.17 6.92
N ILE A 36 -8.96 0.22 6.20
CA ILE A 36 -8.59 1.63 6.01
C ILE A 36 -9.66 2.39 5.22
N ALA A 37 -10.23 1.79 4.16
CA ALA A 37 -11.32 2.41 3.39
C ALA A 37 -12.54 2.69 4.28
N SER A 38 -13.01 1.67 5.01
CA SER A 38 -14.13 1.82 5.94
C SER A 38 -13.82 2.79 7.08
N LEU A 39 -12.57 2.87 7.52
CA LEU A 39 -12.14 3.85 8.51
C LEU A 39 -12.33 5.27 7.97
N LYS A 40 -11.84 5.55 6.76
CA LYS A 40 -12.00 6.84 6.08
C LYS A 40 -13.48 7.19 5.86
N GLN A 41 -14.30 6.21 5.47
CA GLN A 41 -15.73 6.39 5.28
C GLN A 41 -16.44 6.77 6.59
N ARG A 42 -16.13 6.12 7.72
CA ARG A 42 -16.70 6.46 9.03
C ARG A 42 -16.39 7.90 9.44
N TYR A 43 -15.21 8.42 9.08
CA TYR A 43 -14.88 9.84 9.29
C TYR A 43 -15.76 10.78 8.47
N THR A 44 -16.26 10.35 7.32
CA THR A 44 -17.13 11.13 6.44
C THR A 44 -18.58 11.17 6.91
N HIS A 45 -19.10 10.07 7.48
CA HIS A 45 -20.48 10.00 7.96
C HIS A 45 -20.66 10.48 9.41
N SER A 46 -19.56 10.64 10.16
CA SER A 46 -19.61 11.17 11.52
C SER A 46 -19.92 12.67 11.49
N LYS A 47 -21.10 13.07 11.98
CA LYS A 47 -21.48 14.49 12.14
C LYS A 47 -20.40 15.21 12.98
N GLY A 48 -19.87 16.31 12.46
CA GLY A 48 -18.88 17.15 13.15
C GLY A 48 -17.41 16.74 13.00
N ARG A 49 -17.08 15.71 12.20
CA ARG A 49 -15.68 15.36 11.90
C ARG A 49 -15.29 15.73 10.46
N ARG A 50 -14.06 16.20 10.31
CA ARG A 50 -13.47 16.49 9.00
C ARG A 50 -13.20 15.18 8.25
N ARG A 51 -13.53 15.14 6.96
CA ARG A 51 -13.16 14.01 6.07
C ARG A 51 -11.64 13.88 6.02
N CYS A 52 -11.13 12.65 6.07
CA CYS A 52 -9.71 12.40 5.84
C CYS A 52 -9.33 12.90 4.44
N GLY A 53 -8.30 13.73 4.32
CA GLY A 53 -7.88 14.30 3.03
C GLY A 53 -6.77 13.53 2.34
N ILE A 54 -6.67 12.21 2.56
CA ILE A 54 -5.54 11.39 2.11
C ILE A 54 -5.97 10.22 1.23
N SER A 55 -5.28 10.02 0.11
CA SER A 55 -5.20 8.74 -0.58
C SER A 55 -4.06 7.92 0.03
N ALA A 56 -4.21 6.60 0.11
CA ALA A 56 -3.15 5.74 0.62
C ALA A 56 -2.91 4.58 -0.33
N LEU A 57 -1.64 4.30 -0.57
CA LEU A 57 -1.18 3.12 -1.29
C LEU A 57 -0.73 2.09 -0.25
N VAL A 58 -1.37 0.93 -0.25
CA VAL A 58 -1.10 -0.18 0.66
C VAL A 58 -0.40 -1.27 -0.14
N VAL A 59 0.76 -1.68 0.33
CA VAL A 59 1.56 -2.74 -0.28
C VAL A 59 1.87 -3.78 0.78
N GLY A 60 1.77 -5.04 0.42
CA GLY A 60 2.09 -6.14 1.30
C GLY A 60 2.24 -7.44 0.54
N PHE A 61 2.60 -8.48 1.26
CA PHE A 61 2.67 -9.84 0.75
C PHE A 61 1.67 -10.67 1.54
N ASP A 62 0.93 -11.53 0.85
CA ASP A 62 0.07 -12.51 1.52
C ASP A 62 0.88 -13.72 1.99
N PHE A 63 0.22 -14.66 2.69
CA PHE A 63 0.84 -15.90 3.18
C PHE A 63 1.53 -16.70 2.07
N ASP A 64 0.92 -16.73 0.88
CA ASP A 64 1.45 -17.43 -0.29
C ASP A 64 2.61 -16.67 -0.97
N GLY A 65 3.08 -15.56 -0.38
CA GLY A 65 4.13 -14.72 -0.94
C GLY A 65 3.69 -13.87 -2.13
N THR A 66 2.39 -13.86 -2.44
CA THR A 66 1.85 -13.06 -3.55
C THR A 66 1.87 -11.57 -3.18
N PRO A 67 2.51 -10.72 -3.99
CA PRO A 67 2.52 -9.28 -3.75
C PRO A 67 1.13 -8.68 -4.03
N GLY A 68 0.61 -7.94 -3.06
CA GLY A 68 -0.62 -7.17 -3.18
C GLY A 68 -0.33 -5.67 -3.17
N LEU A 69 -0.89 -4.95 -4.15
CA LEU A 69 -0.83 -3.49 -4.24
C LEU A 69 -2.24 -2.94 -4.36
N TYR A 70 -2.65 -2.14 -3.38
CA TYR A 70 -3.99 -1.59 -3.32
C TYR A 70 -3.96 -0.08 -3.10
N GLN A 71 -4.84 0.63 -3.78
CA GLN A 71 -5.08 2.06 -3.55
C GLN A 71 -6.41 2.24 -2.82
N THR A 72 -6.41 3.11 -1.80
CA THR A 72 -7.63 3.52 -1.10
C THR A 72 -7.95 4.98 -1.39
N ASP A 73 -9.16 5.23 -1.86
CA ASP A 73 -9.68 6.57 -2.13
C ASP A 73 -10.63 7.03 -1.01
N LEU A 74 -11.15 8.26 -1.12
CA LEU A 74 -12.02 8.88 -0.12
C LEU A 74 -13.46 8.36 -0.17
N SER A 75 -13.78 7.58 -1.21
CA SER A 75 -15.13 7.13 -1.60
C SER A 75 -15.53 5.78 -1.00
N ASP A 76 -14.80 5.29 0.01
CA ASP A 76 -14.90 3.90 0.52
C ASP A 76 -14.47 2.81 -0.49
N THR A 77 -14.02 3.21 -1.68
CA THR A 77 -13.53 2.29 -2.70
C THR A 77 -12.05 2.01 -2.53
N TYR A 78 -11.68 0.75 -2.75
CA TYR A 78 -10.31 0.34 -2.93
C TYR A 78 -10.15 -0.38 -4.27
N HIS A 79 -8.97 -0.23 -4.86
CA HIS A 79 -8.66 -0.80 -6.17
C HIS A 79 -7.34 -1.57 -6.08
N ALA A 80 -7.32 -2.78 -6.62
CA ALA A 80 -6.09 -3.55 -6.80
C ALA A 80 -5.38 -3.08 -8.06
N TRP A 81 -4.06 -2.94 -7.99
CA TRP A 81 -3.23 -2.50 -9.12
C TRP A 81 -2.02 -3.41 -9.26
N LYS A 82 -1.56 -3.66 -10.49
CA LYS A 82 -0.24 -4.26 -10.71
C LYS A 82 0.89 -3.24 -10.47
N ALA A 83 0.68 -2.01 -10.95
CA ALA A 83 1.54 -0.87 -10.69
C ALA A 83 0.71 0.40 -10.59
N LYS A 84 1.02 1.26 -9.62
CA LYS A 84 0.35 2.54 -9.44
C LYS A 84 1.29 3.59 -8.87
N ALA A 85 1.13 4.82 -9.34
CA ALA A 85 1.77 6.00 -8.80
C ALA A 85 0.70 6.98 -8.31
N ILE A 86 0.98 7.67 -7.20
CA ILE A 86 0.13 8.72 -6.62
C ILE A 86 0.96 9.99 -6.41
N GLY A 87 0.31 11.16 -6.38
CA GLY A 87 0.96 12.46 -6.17
C GLY A 87 1.09 13.32 -7.43
N ARG A 88 1.93 14.37 -7.37
CA ARG A 88 1.97 15.45 -8.39
C ARG A 88 2.39 14.99 -9.78
N ILE A 89 3.28 13.99 -9.87
CA ILE A 89 3.85 13.48 -11.13
C ILE A 89 3.18 12.14 -11.53
N ALA A 90 2.08 11.77 -10.86
CA ALA A 90 1.47 10.46 -11.03
C ALA A 90 1.10 10.16 -12.49
N LYS A 91 0.62 11.14 -13.25
CA LYS A 91 0.20 10.95 -14.65
C LYS A 91 1.36 10.53 -15.55
N SER A 92 2.47 11.27 -15.54
CA SER A 92 3.66 10.95 -16.33
C SER A 92 4.27 9.61 -15.92
N VAL A 93 4.29 9.30 -14.61
CA VAL A 93 4.78 8.01 -14.13
C VAL A 93 3.82 6.88 -14.54
N HIS A 94 2.51 7.12 -14.57
CA HIS A 94 1.54 6.13 -15.02
C HIS A 94 1.72 5.80 -16.50
N GLU A 95 1.86 6.80 -17.36
CA GLU A 95 2.14 6.61 -18.80
C GLU A 95 3.47 5.87 -19.02
N PHE A 96 4.48 6.14 -18.18
CA PHE A 96 5.73 5.40 -18.21
C PHE A 96 5.54 3.94 -17.78
N LEU A 97 4.79 3.69 -16.71
CA LEU A 97 4.50 2.34 -16.24
C LEU A 97 3.71 1.56 -17.28
N GLU A 98 2.68 2.13 -17.90
CA GLU A 98 1.89 1.47 -18.94
C GLU A 98 2.75 0.99 -20.12
N LYS A 99 3.80 1.75 -20.48
CA LYS A 99 4.70 1.40 -21.60
C LYS A 99 5.81 0.42 -21.22
N ASN A 100 6.27 0.44 -19.97
CA ASN A 100 7.49 -0.29 -19.55
C ASN A 100 7.20 -1.47 -18.60
N TYR A 101 5.96 -1.61 -18.12
CA TYR A 101 5.58 -2.66 -17.18
C TYR A 101 5.25 -3.96 -17.95
N THR A 102 6.30 -4.70 -18.31
CA THR A 102 6.21 -6.09 -18.81
C THR A 102 6.78 -7.06 -17.77
N GLU A 103 6.31 -8.32 -17.73
CA GLU A 103 6.84 -9.34 -16.80
C GLU A 103 8.37 -9.46 -16.88
N GLU A 104 8.95 -9.35 -18.08
CA GLU A 104 10.40 -9.37 -18.30
C GLU A 104 11.14 -8.17 -17.68
N ALA A 105 10.50 -6.99 -17.69
CA ALA A 105 11.07 -5.79 -17.09
C ALA A 105 11.12 -5.92 -15.55
N ILE A 106 10.13 -6.57 -14.95
CA ILE A 106 10.08 -6.84 -13.51
C ILE A 106 11.24 -7.77 -13.11
N GLU A 107 11.47 -8.85 -13.85
CA GLU A 107 12.60 -9.74 -13.60
C GLU A 107 13.95 -9.03 -13.70
N LYS A 108 14.14 -8.18 -14.71
CA LYS A 108 15.37 -7.38 -14.86
C LYS A 108 15.59 -6.45 -13.68
N ILE A 109 14.54 -5.81 -13.17
CA ILE A 109 14.62 -4.90 -12.02
C ILE A 109 14.94 -5.69 -10.73
N LEU A 110 14.32 -6.85 -10.52
CA LEU A 110 14.58 -7.71 -9.37
C LEU A 110 16.04 -8.21 -9.38
N LYS A 111 16.52 -8.74 -10.52
CA LYS A 111 17.90 -9.19 -10.71
C LYS A 111 18.90 -8.05 -10.51
N LYS A 112 18.60 -6.84 -10.99
CA LYS A 112 19.45 -5.65 -10.79
C LYS A 112 19.55 -5.27 -9.32
N LYS A 113 18.44 -5.26 -8.57
CA LYS A 113 18.44 -4.93 -7.13
C LYS A 113 19.16 -5.98 -6.28
N GLU A 114 19.07 -7.27 -6.62
CA GLU A 114 19.85 -8.30 -5.95
C GLU A 114 21.36 -8.13 -6.16
N ASN A 115 21.77 -7.77 -7.38
CA ASN A 115 23.17 -7.50 -7.70
C ASN A 115 23.72 -6.27 -6.98
N GLU A 116 22.92 -5.21 -6.83
CA GLU A 116 23.28 -4.02 -6.04
C GLU A 116 23.40 -4.32 -4.54
N LYS A 117 22.48 -5.12 -3.97
CA LYS A 117 22.57 -5.60 -2.58
C LYS A 117 23.82 -6.45 -2.33
N LYS A 118 24.18 -7.33 -3.27
CA LYS A 118 25.41 -8.13 -3.20
C LYS A 118 26.67 -7.26 -3.28
N LYS A 119 26.62 -6.16 -4.05
CA LYS A 119 27.74 -5.19 -4.15
C LYS A 119 27.94 -4.41 -2.86
N GLN A 120 26.86 -4.00 -2.18
CA GLN A 120 26.94 -3.29 -0.89
C GLN A 120 27.42 -4.21 0.24
N LYS A 121 27.04 -5.49 0.25
CA LYS A 121 27.54 -6.48 1.23
C LYS A 121 29.01 -6.89 1.04
N LYS A 122 29.60 -6.65 -0.13
CA LYS A 122 31.04 -6.89 -0.38
C LYS A 122 31.91 -5.66 -0.11
N ALA A 123 31.29 -4.50 0.11
CA ALA A 123 31.96 -3.24 0.41
C ALA A 123 31.90 -2.89 1.91
N SER A 124 31.34 -3.79 2.72
CA SER A 124 31.38 -3.84 4.19
C SER A 124 32.06 -5.13 4.62
#